data_AF-A0A533XFL5-F1
#
_entry.id   AF-A0A533XFL5-F1
#
_cell.length_a   1.000
_cell.length_b   1.000
_cell.length_c   1.000
_cell.angle_alpha   90.00
_cell.angle_beta   90.00
_cell.angle_gamma   90.00
#
_symmetry.space_group_name_H-M   'P 1'
#
loop_
_entity.id
_entity.type
_entity.pdbx_description
1 polymer ?
#
loop_
_entity_poly.entity_id
_entity_poly.type
_entity_poly.pdbx_seq_one_letter_code
_entity_poly.pdbx_strand_id
1 'polypeptide(L)' 'DIAIKIDTEVKRLVSENYERTKRILMENMAALKALAEALLEKEVLDAPEIDKIIQGAMSPIPQGIPA' A
#
# COMPACT_ATOMS: atom_id res chain seq x y z
N ASP A 1 7.20 9.56 36.54
CA ASP A 1 7.96 10.27 35.49
C ASP A 1 8.44 9.38 34.33
N ILE A 2 9.17 8.30 34.58
CA ILE A 2 9.68 7.43 33.50
C ILE A 2 8.55 6.79 32.69
N ALA A 3 7.53 6.23 33.34
CA ALA A 3 6.38 5.62 32.66
C ALA A 3 5.65 6.61 31.74
N ILE A 4 5.42 7.85 32.20
CA ILE A 4 4.77 8.90 31.41
C ILE A 4 5.58 9.24 30.16
N LYS A 5 6.91 9.30 30.27
CA LYS A 5 7.80 9.55 29.13
C LYS A 5 7.75 8.41 28.10
N ILE A 6 7.73 7.16 28.57
CA ILE A 6 7.62 5.99 27.69
C ILE A 6 6.27 6.00 26.97
N ASP A 7 5.16 6.20 27.68
CA ASP A 7 3.83 6.23 27.06
C ASP A 7 3.69 7.34 26.02
N THR A 8 4.29 8.50 26.28
CA THR A 8 4.31 9.63 25.34
C THR A 8 5.08 9.26 24.07
N GLU A 9 6.24 8.63 24.20
CA GLU A 9 7.07 8.25 23.06
C GLU A 9 6.44 7.12 22.23
N VAL A 10 5.82 6.14 22.89
CA VAL A 10 5.07 5.07 22.21
C VAL A 10 3.92 5.67 21.40
N LYS A 11 3.12 6.56 21.99
CA LYS A 11 2.03 7.25 21.26
C LYS A 11 2.56 8.02 20.06
N ARG A 12 3.64 8.79 20.24
CA ARG A 12 4.27 9.56 19.17
C ARG A 12 4.68 8.67 18.00
N LEU A 13 5.38 7.56 18.30
CA LEU A 13 5.87 6.61 17.30
C LEU A 13 4.72 5.93 16.53
N VAL A 14 3.65 5.54 17.23
CA VAL A 14 2.47 4.92 16.61
C VAL A 14 1.77 5.92 15.69
N SER A 15 1.54 7.16 16.16
CA SER A 15 0.90 8.20 15.36
C SER A 15 1.71 8.59 14.13
N GLU A 16 3.04 8.71 14.26
CA GLU A 16 3.93 9.03 13.14
C GLU A 16 3.90 7.95 12.06
N ASN A 17 3.99 6.66 12.46
CA ASN A 17 3.94 5.56 11.51
C ASN A 17 2.56 5.38 10.87
N TYR A 18 1.48 5.68 11.60
CA TYR A 18 0.14 5.71 11.04
C TYR A 18 0.04 6.72 9.89
N GLU A 19 0.43 7.98 10.14
CA GLU A 19 0.38 9.04 9.12
C GLU A 19 1.32 8.76 7.94
N ARG A 20 2.51 8.21 8.21
CA ARG A 20 3.44 7.77 7.16
C ARG A 20 2.83 6.68 6.29
N THR A 21 2.25 5.64 6.89
CA THR A 21 1.63 4.53 6.17
C THR A 21 0.44 5.01 5.34
N LYS A 22 -0.42 5.84 5.95
CA LYS A 22 -1.55 6.46 5.26
C LYS A 22 -1.10 7.25 4.03
N ARG A 23 -0.02 8.04 4.15
CA ARG A 23 0.55 8.78 3.01
C ARG A 23 1.02 7.86 1.89
N ILE A 24 1.78 6.82 2.22
CA ILE A 24 2.25 5.84 1.23
C ILE A 24 1.07 5.18 0.51
N LEU A 25 0.02 4.80 1.23
CA LEU A 25 -1.20 4.22 0.64
C LEU A 25 -1.96 5.21 -0.26
N MET A 26 -2.04 6.49 0.14
CA MET A 26 -2.67 7.54 -0.67
C MET A 26 -1.88 7.82 -1.95
N GLU A 27 -0.55 7.89 -1.87
CA GLU A 27 0.33 8.09 -3.03
C GLU A 27 0.26 6.91 -4.01
N ASN A 28 0.01 5.69 -3.50
CA ASN A 28 -0.09 4.47 -4.30
C ASN A 28 -1.54 3.96 -4.44
N MET A 29 -2.52 4.87 -4.41
CA MET A 29 -3.95 4.51 -4.42
C MET A 29 -4.35 3.66 -5.64
N ALA A 30 -3.72 3.88 -6.80
CA ALA A 30 -3.97 3.07 -8.00
C ALA A 30 -3.60 1.59 -7.79
N ALA A 31 -2.41 1.32 -7.24
CA ALA A 31 -1.97 -0.03 -6.93
C ALA A 31 -2.83 -0.68 -5.83
N LEU A 32 -3.21 0.09 -4.80
CA LEU A 32 -4.09 -0.40 -3.73
C LEU A 32 -5.45 -0.84 -4.27
N LYS A 33 -6.08 -0.04 -5.14
CA LYS A 33 -7.36 -0.39 -5.78
C LYS A 33 -7.22 -1.61 -6.68
N ALA A 34 -6.18 -1.67 -7.50
CA ALA A 34 -5.95 -2.81 -8.39
C ALA A 34 -5.78 -4.12 -7.61
N LEU A 35 -5.07 -4.10 -6.48
CA LEU A 35 -4.95 -5.26 -5.59
C LEU A 35 -6.29 -5.65 -4.97
N ALA A 36 -7.09 -4.67 -4.53
CA ALA A 36 -8.41 -4.92 -3.94
C ALA A 36 -9.38 -5.54 -4.98
N GLU A 37 -9.39 -5.01 -6.20
CA GLU A 37 -10.19 -5.56 -7.31
C GLU A 37 -9.75 -6.99 -7.66
N ALA A 38 -8.44 -7.22 -7.78
CA ALA A 38 -7.91 -8.55 -8.04
C ALA A 38 -8.26 -9.56 -6.94
N LEU A 39 -8.30 -9.14 -5.66
CA LEU A 39 -8.69 -10.00 -4.54
C LEU A 39 -10.19 -10.32 -4.51
N LEU A 40 -11.04 -9.46 -5.10
CA LEU A 40 -12.47 -9.75 -5.28
C LEU A 40 -12.70 -10.79 -6.37
N GLU A 41 -11.86 -10.81 -7.40
CA GLU A 41 -11.92 -11.80 -8.49
C GLU A 41 -11.23 -13.13 -8.11
N LYS A 42 -10.09 -13.04 -7.42
CA LYS A 42 -9.28 -14.16 -6.97
C LYS A 42 -9.06 -14.05 -5.47
N GLU A 43 -9.65 -14.97 -4.70
CA GLU A 43 -9.63 -14.95 -3.23
C GLU A 43 -8.22 -14.91 -2.61
N VAL A 44 -7.19 -15.34 -3.34
CA VAL A 44 -5.79 -15.33 -2.90
C VAL A 44 -4.87 -14.93 -4.06
N LEU A 45 -3.95 -14.01 -3.80
CA LEU A 45 -2.86 -13.65 -4.71
C LEU A 45 -1.54 -14.21 -4.19
N ASP A 46 -0.70 -14.72 -5.08
CA ASP A 46 0.69 -15.05 -4.75
C ASP A 46 1.63 -13.85 -4.97
N ALA A 47 2.87 -13.97 -4.50
CA ALA A 47 3.87 -12.91 -4.62
C ALA A 47 4.08 -12.42 -6.07
N PRO A 48 4.29 -13.28 -7.09
CA PRO A 48 4.49 -12.81 -8.46
C PRO A 48 3.24 -12.13 -9.05
N GLU A 49 2.03 -12.52 -8.66
CA GLU A 49 0.81 -11.82 -9.06
C GLU A 49 0.73 -10.42 -8.46
N ILE A 50 1.05 -10.27 -7.18
CA ILE A 50 1.10 -8.98 -6.49
C ILE A 50 2.10 -8.05 -7.18
N ASP A 51 3.32 -8.53 -7.45
CA ASP A 51 4.36 -7.74 -8.12
C ASP A 51 3.90 -7.25 -9.50
N LYS A 52 3.23 -8.12 -10.27
CA LYS A 52 2.69 -7.77 -11.59
C LYS A 52 1.60 -6.71 -11.50
N ILE A 53 0.70 -6.80 -10.53
CA ILE A 53 -0.38 -5.82 -10.33
C ILE A 53 0.21 -4.45 -9.94
N ILE A 54 1.16 -4.44 -9.00
CA ILE A 54 1.81 -3.20 -8.54
C ILE A 54 2.58 -2.54 -9.70
N GLN A 55 3.38 -3.29 -10.45
CA GLN A 55 4.11 -2.76 -11.61
C GLN A 55 3.18 -2.23 -12.70
N GLY A 56 2.08 -2.93 -12.98
CA GLY A 56 1.08 -2.50 -13.94
C GLY A 56 0.39 -1.20 -13.55
N ALA A 57 0.05 -1.04 -12.27
CA ALA A 57 -0.59 0.17 -11.74
C ALA A 57 0.36 1.38 -11.67
N MET A 58 1.67 1.17 -11.66
CA MET A 58 2.69 2.24 -11.60
C MET A 58 3.25 2.64 -12.97
N SER A 59 2.96 1.90 -14.05
CA SER A 59 3.47 2.19 -15.39
C SER A 59 2.56 3.17 -16.16
N PRO A 60 3.06 4.29 -16.71
CA PRO A 60 2.27 5.24 -17.50
C PRO A 60 2.02 4.77 -18.96
N ILE A 61 2.45 3.57 -19.34
CA ILE A 61 2.31 3.07 -20.72
C ILE A 61 0.98 2.31 -20.84
N PRO A 62 0.05 2.74 -21.70
CA PRO A 62 -1.15 1.96 -22.01
C PRO A 62 -0.73 0.61 -22.58
N GLN A 63 -0.98 -0.48 -21.87
CA GLN A 63 -0.82 -1.83 -22.42
C GLN A 63 -1.93 -2.07 -23.45
N GLY A 64 -1.63 -1.72 -24.69
CA GLY A 64 -2.55 -1.91 -25.81
C GLY A 64 -2.17 -1.12 -27.06
N ILE A 65 -1.06 -1.49 -27.71
CA ILE A 65 -0.96 -1.31 -29.17
C ILE A 65 -0.72 -2.69 -29.76
N PRO A 66 -1.75 -3.41 -30.23
CA PRO A 66 -1.54 -4.54 -31.12
C PRO A 66 -1.03 -4.01 -32.46
N ALA A 67 0.07 -4.57 -32.94
CA ALA A 67 0.52 -4.44 -34.33
C ALA A 67 -0.30 -5.38 -35.24
#